data_AF-A0A254SFJ1-F1
#
_entry.id   AF-A0A254SFJ1-F1
#
_cell.length_a   1.000
_cell.length_b   1.000
_cell.length_c   1.000
_cell.angle_alpha   90.00
_cell.angle_beta   90.00
_cell.angle_gamma   90.00
#
_symmetry.space_group_name_H-M   'P 1'
#
loop_
_entity.id
_entity.type
_entity.pdbx_description
1 polymer ?
#
loop_
_entity_poly.entity_id
_entity_poly.type
_entity_poly.pdbx_seq_one_letter_code
_entity_poly.pdbx_strand_id
1 'polypeptide(L)'
;MKRLACILSALMLWSCSDKVAGGPGSETTNGIAYLGNGAVASYARVAVRSVDHTSTADSATNEIVNADFYADSLGNFSFEAPEGKYRLTIVYGGSAYTGLYSGDTTLGSVNLEPTAALGGLAEVPEECDYVWVGVRGMDVLVRSDSTGRFMLAQLPSNDSLQVYFLRGDDNTVYEDLSVKLSPNETEMIDLQPEKPDPYAGKVKFVAVADGKVVPYASLAIRKAHARVDSLHVSNVIAEADAYADKDGLFVIDSLKSGDYRLTVMQSGAAYSKVLSAKQIAELDTVKLQETANYMSRVTLHAGEKYAWVGVYGLDVLTKTNEEGTFTLPTLPTNDSLDIYVVTTKDSLYVTKRIAPSKGSADFDYPYVVMQNFENVKDTGNWYFSTDSVGSKILSKSFDTDNERKSKVFHGKYNLVGTNNIYAWVLTGMFLRDEGWNLSTLDSISFYAKGSGQIRVSLENWTRESEVAGLSLKAASEWKDLNSQKWTRYVVKYDDLCYTAQDVSNCYIAWNTLKDDVRQLHFFVRNGTEFYLDDIVLYGALF
;
A
#
# COMPACT_ATOMS: atom_id res chain seq x y z
N MET A 1 -60.49 105.15 10.42
CA MET A 1 -60.94 105.52 11.79
C MET A 1 -59.82 105.19 12.78
N LYS A 2 -59.74 105.92 13.90
CA LYS A 2 -58.89 105.73 15.11
C LYS A 2 -57.61 104.87 14.98
N ARG A 3 -56.44 105.54 14.96
CA ARG A 3 -55.21 105.05 15.62
C ARG A 3 -55.07 105.76 16.96
N LEU A 4 -54.73 105.02 18.01
CA LEU A 4 -54.16 105.42 19.31
C LEU A 4 -53.53 104.10 19.84
N ALA A 5 -52.26 103.95 20.23
CA ALA A 5 -51.46 104.74 21.19
C ALA A 5 -52.04 104.62 22.63
N CYS A 6 -51.27 104.30 23.68
CA CYS A 6 -49.83 104.48 23.91
C CYS A 6 -49.30 103.64 25.11
N ILE A 7 -47.96 103.45 25.23
CA ILE A 7 -47.11 103.57 26.48
C ILE A 7 -47.48 102.69 27.72
N LEU A 8 -46.61 102.03 28.52
CA LEU A 8 -45.16 101.64 28.56
C LEU A 8 -45.06 100.60 29.76
N SER A 9 -44.00 100.15 30.45
CA SER A 9 -42.52 100.33 30.55
C SER A 9 -41.91 99.13 31.34
N ALA A 10 -40.67 99.25 31.85
CA ALA A 10 -39.99 98.36 32.84
C ALA A 10 -39.74 96.89 32.39
N LEU A 11 -38.57 96.47 31.88
CA LEU A 11 -37.17 96.98 31.89
C LEU A 11 -36.32 96.57 33.12
N MET A 12 -35.84 95.32 33.13
CA MET A 12 -34.45 94.92 33.40
C MET A 12 -34.12 93.76 32.43
N LEU A 13 -33.11 93.78 31.57
CA LEU A 13 -31.66 93.98 31.74
C LEU A 13 -30.96 92.85 32.50
N TRP A 14 -30.25 92.02 31.75
CA TRP A 14 -28.81 91.77 31.99
C TRP A 14 -28.11 91.57 30.63
N SER A 15 -26.83 91.93 30.56
CA SER A 15 -26.09 92.06 29.30
C SER A 15 -24.74 91.35 29.36
N CYS A 16 -24.39 90.61 28.30
CA CYS A 16 -23.03 90.36 27.78
C CYS A 16 -23.17 89.38 26.60
N SER A 17 -22.39 89.45 25.53
CA SER A 17 -21.40 90.46 25.11
C SER A 17 -21.13 90.25 23.62
N ASP A 18 -20.86 91.29 22.84
CA ASP A 18 -20.42 91.09 21.45
C ASP A 18 -19.15 90.25 21.39
N LYS A 19 -19.23 89.11 20.71
CA LYS A 19 -18.08 88.36 20.21
C LYS A 19 -18.34 88.00 18.76
N VAL A 20 -17.58 88.64 17.87
CA VAL A 20 -17.30 88.08 16.55
C VAL A 20 -16.49 86.81 16.79
N ALA A 21 -17.16 85.66 16.78
CA ALA A 21 -16.55 84.37 16.98
C ALA A 21 -16.15 83.77 15.62
N GLY A 22 -14.85 83.65 15.37
CA GLY A 22 -14.37 82.70 14.37
C GLY A 22 -14.69 81.28 14.85
N GLY A 23 -15.45 80.54 14.04
CA GLY A 23 -15.64 79.09 14.18
C GLY A 23 -14.52 78.32 13.47
N PRO A 24 -14.40 76.99 13.70
CA PRO A 24 -13.32 76.19 13.14
C PRO A 24 -13.31 76.21 11.61
N GLY A 25 -12.12 76.14 11.03
CA GLY A 25 -11.92 76.19 9.58
C GLY A 25 -12.33 74.88 8.90
N SER A 26 -12.78 74.99 7.64
CA SER A 26 -12.67 73.88 6.70
C SER A 26 -11.22 73.79 6.25
N GLU A 27 -10.51 72.76 6.68
CA GLU A 27 -9.10 72.54 6.34
C GLU A 27 -9.01 71.98 4.91
N THR A 28 -8.67 72.85 3.95
CA THR A 28 -8.48 72.42 2.55
C THR A 28 -7.29 71.48 2.45
N THR A 29 -7.56 70.22 2.19
CA THR A 29 -6.54 69.19 1.94
C THR A 29 -6.01 69.37 0.53
N ASN A 30 -4.70 69.57 0.39
CA ASN A 30 -4.03 69.81 -0.90
C ASN A 30 -2.97 68.74 -1.17
N GLY A 31 -2.84 68.32 -2.42
CA GLY A 31 -1.81 67.39 -2.86
C GLY A 31 -1.49 67.49 -4.36
N ILE A 32 -0.40 66.85 -4.78
CA ILE A 32 0.01 66.74 -6.18
C ILE A 32 0.23 65.27 -6.53
N ALA A 33 -0.45 64.80 -7.57
CA ALA A 33 -0.41 63.42 -8.03
C ALA A 33 0.67 63.22 -9.11
N TYR A 34 1.55 62.24 -8.89
CA TYR A 34 2.59 61.79 -9.81
C TYR A 34 2.44 60.30 -10.13
N LEU A 35 2.92 59.87 -11.29
CA LEU A 35 3.20 58.46 -11.58
C LEU A 35 4.56 58.05 -10.99
N GLY A 36 4.77 56.77 -10.71
CA GLY A 36 6.05 56.23 -10.20
C GLY A 36 7.30 56.50 -11.06
N ASN A 37 7.15 57.03 -12.28
CA ASN A 37 8.26 57.51 -13.13
C ASN A 37 8.56 59.03 -12.97
N GLY A 38 7.89 59.71 -12.05
CA GLY A 38 8.03 61.16 -11.81
C GLY A 38 7.22 62.06 -12.77
N ALA A 39 6.46 61.49 -13.71
CA ALA A 39 5.55 62.26 -14.55
C ALA A 39 4.31 62.71 -13.75
N VAL A 40 3.78 63.88 -14.08
CA VAL A 40 2.56 64.43 -13.48
C VAL A 40 1.33 63.64 -13.93
N ALA A 41 0.44 63.29 -13.01
CA ALA A 41 -0.83 62.63 -13.30
C ALA A 41 -1.94 63.66 -13.59
N SER A 42 -1.76 64.43 -14.67
CA SER A 42 -2.67 65.50 -15.09
C SER A 42 -4.09 64.97 -15.30
N TYR A 43 -5.10 65.60 -14.67
CA TYR A 43 -6.49 65.14 -14.72
C TYR A 43 -6.74 63.71 -14.17
N ALA A 44 -5.90 63.25 -13.23
CA ALA A 44 -6.22 62.08 -12.41
C ALA A 44 -7.61 62.22 -11.75
N ARG A 45 -8.36 61.12 -11.71
CA ARG A 45 -9.67 61.09 -11.05
C ARG A 45 -9.46 60.91 -9.56
N VAL A 46 -10.18 61.65 -8.73
CA VAL A 46 -10.10 61.55 -7.28
C VAL A 46 -11.48 61.27 -6.70
N ALA A 47 -11.54 60.37 -5.73
CA ALA A 47 -12.71 60.16 -4.90
C ALA A 47 -12.34 60.03 -3.42
N VAL A 48 -13.25 60.50 -2.57
CA VAL A 48 -13.16 60.45 -1.11
C VAL A 48 -14.41 59.76 -0.58
N ARG A 49 -14.23 58.63 0.11
CA ARG A 49 -15.33 57.80 0.64
C ARG A 49 -15.11 57.54 2.13
N SER A 50 -16.19 57.36 2.90
CA SER A 50 -16.04 56.87 4.29
C SER A 50 -15.30 55.53 4.27
N VAL A 51 -14.47 55.25 5.27
CA VAL A 51 -13.75 53.96 5.34
C VAL A 51 -14.69 52.75 5.37
N ASP A 52 -15.91 52.93 5.87
CA ASP A 52 -16.95 51.91 5.96
C ASP A 52 -17.92 51.91 4.74
N HIS A 53 -17.68 52.77 3.74
CA HIS A 53 -18.55 52.90 2.57
C HIS A 53 -18.59 51.62 1.73
N THR A 54 -19.81 51.22 1.37
CA THR A 54 -20.12 50.17 0.40
C THR A 54 -21.06 50.73 -0.68
N SER A 55 -20.84 50.32 -1.92
CA SER A 55 -21.79 50.49 -3.03
C SER A 55 -22.94 49.49 -2.89
N THR A 56 -24.12 49.83 -3.42
CA THR A 56 -25.28 48.92 -3.51
C THR A 56 -25.45 48.35 -4.92
N ALA A 57 -26.23 47.28 -5.07
CA ALA A 57 -26.51 46.64 -6.36
C ALA A 57 -27.00 47.63 -7.45
N ASP A 58 -27.84 48.61 -7.08
CA ASP A 58 -28.36 49.65 -7.99
C ASP A 58 -27.27 50.61 -8.52
N SER A 59 -26.09 50.62 -7.88
CA SER A 59 -24.94 51.47 -8.20
C SER A 59 -23.73 50.67 -8.73
N ALA A 60 -23.92 49.38 -9.05
CA ALA A 60 -22.83 48.48 -9.39
C ALA A 60 -21.98 48.94 -10.58
N THR A 61 -20.66 48.89 -10.42
CA THR A 61 -19.68 49.35 -11.41
C THR A 61 -18.36 48.61 -11.28
N ASN A 62 -17.68 48.41 -12.41
CA ASN A 62 -16.32 47.87 -12.45
C ASN A 62 -15.25 48.94 -12.16
N GLU A 63 -15.64 50.21 -11.92
CA GLU A 63 -14.71 51.30 -11.66
C GLU A 63 -14.44 51.48 -10.16
N ILE A 64 -13.15 51.53 -9.76
CA ILE A 64 -12.74 51.69 -8.36
C ILE A 64 -13.00 53.07 -7.76
N VAL A 65 -13.25 54.08 -8.59
CA VAL A 65 -13.67 55.43 -8.14
C VAL A 65 -14.68 56.04 -9.10
N ASN A 66 -15.75 56.61 -8.58
CA ASN A 66 -16.58 57.60 -9.27
C ASN A 66 -16.10 59.00 -8.86
N ALA A 67 -15.62 59.79 -9.82
CA ALA A 67 -14.80 60.96 -9.54
C ALA A 67 -15.61 62.12 -8.91
N ASP A 68 -15.30 62.46 -7.66
CA ASP A 68 -15.84 63.66 -7.00
C ASP A 68 -15.22 64.93 -7.60
N PHE A 69 -13.93 64.85 -7.95
CA PHE A 69 -13.15 65.91 -8.58
C PHE A 69 -11.99 65.32 -9.38
N TYR A 70 -11.30 66.19 -10.13
CA TYR A 70 -10.17 65.85 -10.98
C TYR A 70 -8.98 66.72 -10.61
N ALA A 71 -7.76 66.18 -10.75
CA ALA A 71 -6.56 66.99 -10.69
C ALA A 71 -6.48 67.99 -11.85
N ASP A 72 -5.71 69.07 -11.71
CA ASP A 72 -5.48 70.03 -12.80
C ASP A 72 -4.46 69.50 -13.84
N SER A 73 -4.07 70.35 -14.79
CA SER A 73 -3.05 70.03 -15.80
C SER A 73 -1.65 69.80 -15.21
N LEU A 74 -1.40 70.24 -13.98
CA LEU A 74 -0.15 70.10 -13.23
C LEU A 74 -0.26 69.03 -12.13
N GLY A 75 -1.36 68.26 -12.10
CA GLY A 75 -1.59 67.17 -11.14
C GLY A 75 -1.99 67.65 -9.74
N ASN A 76 -2.20 68.95 -9.53
CA ASN A 76 -2.68 69.47 -8.25
C ASN A 76 -4.14 69.05 -8.04
N PHE A 77 -4.48 68.64 -6.82
CA PHE A 77 -5.87 68.43 -6.40
C PHE A 77 -6.08 69.00 -5.00
N SER A 78 -7.31 69.46 -4.74
CA SER A 78 -7.70 70.09 -3.48
C SER A 78 -9.13 69.70 -3.12
N PHE A 79 -9.38 69.33 -1.87
CA PHE A 79 -10.72 69.04 -1.37
C PHE A 79 -10.91 69.48 0.08
N GLU A 80 -12.16 69.74 0.45
CA GLU A 80 -12.55 69.91 1.85
C GLU A 80 -12.75 68.51 2.44
N ALA A 81 -11.89 68.10 3.36
CA ALA A 81 -11.99 66.79 3.99
C ALA A 81 -13.16 66.79 5.00
N PRO A 82 -14.16 65.89 4.88
CA PRO A 82 -15.26 65.87 5.83
C PRO A 82 -14.83 65.35 7.20
N GLU A 83 -15.56 65.71 8.26
CA GLU A 83 -15.29 65.24 9.61
C GLU A 83 -15.53 63.72 9.73
N GLY A 84 -14.47 62.95 9.98
CA GLY A 84 -14.53 61.50 10.15
C GLY A 84 -13.28 60.75 9.71
N LYS A 85 -13.45 59.49 9.33
CA LYS A 85 -12.42 58.65 8.71
C LYS A 85 -12.79 58.38 7.26
N TYR A 86 -11.89 58.72 6.35
CA TYR A 86 -12.10 58.59 4.91
C TYR A 86 -10.97 57.80 4.26
N ARG A 87 -11.30 57.10 3.17
CA ARG A 87 -10.33 56.57 2.21
C ARG A 87 -10.27 57.54 1.03
N LEU A 88 -9.08 58.05 0.75
CA LEU A 88 -8.77 58.80 -0.47
C LEU A 88 -8.29 57.78 -1.52
N THR A 89 -8.87 57.81 -2.71
CA THR A 89 -8.42 56.99 -3.84
C THR A 89 -8.26 57.86 -5.08
N ILE A 90 -7.10 57.78 -5.73
CA ILE A 90 -6.71 58.57 -6.90
C ILE A 90 -6.31 57.61 -8.02
N VAL A 91 -6.80 57.79 -9.24
CA VAL A 91 -6.49 56.89 -10.37
C VAL A 91 -6.13 57.65 -11.65
N TYR A 92 -5.14 57.12 -12.38
CA TYR A 92 -4.71 57.62 -13.67
C TYR A 92 -4.00 56.53 -14.48
N GLY A 93 -4.47 56.26 -15.71
CA GLY A 93 -3.72 55.47 -16.70
C GLY A 93 -3.31 54.04 -16.29
N GLY A 94 -4.10 53.35 -15.46
CA GLY A 94 -3.75 52.01 -14.94
C GLY A 94 -2.79 52.04 -13.73
N SER A 95 -2.56 53.22 -13.15
CA SER A 95 -1.91 53.41 -11.85
C SER A 95 -2.89 54.05 -10.87
N ALA A 96 -2.74 53.74 -9.58
CA ALA A 96 -3.58 54.27 -8.51
C ALA A 96 -2.80 54.54 -7.23
N TYR A 97 -3.34 55.42 -6.41
CA TYR A 97 -2.96 55.66 -5.03
C TYR A 97 -4.18 55.46 -4.14
N THR A 98 -3.98 54.90 -2.94
CA THR A 98 -4.99 54.87 -1.89
C THR A 98 -4.35 55.17 -0.54
N GLY A 99 -5.12 55.77 0.36
CA GLY A 99 -4.69 56.03 1.73
C GLY A 99 -5.86 56.35 2.66
N LEU A 100 -5.68 56.05 3.94
CA LEU A 100 -6.63 56.43 4.99
C LEU A 100 -6.34 57.84 5.50
N TYR A 101 -7.39 58.62 5.73
CA TYR A 101 -7.34 60.03 6.10
C TYR A 101 -8.29 60.35 7.26
N SER A 102 -7.86 61.26 8.12
CA SER A 102 -8.65 62.04 9.07
C SER A 102 -8.07 63.46 9.11
N GLY A 103 -8.81 64.43 9.64
CA GLY A 103 -8.50 65.88 9.54
C GLY A 103 -7.06 66.34 9.78
N ASP A 104 -6.78 67.55 9.30
CA ASP A 104 -5.56 68.34 9.56
C ASP A 104 -4.25 67.77 8.95
N THR A 105 -4.32 67.00 7.85
CA THR A 105 -3.14 66.41 7.19
C THR A 105 -2.89 66.98 5.78
N THR A 106 -1.75 67.64 5.57
CA THR A 106 -1.30 68.00 4.21
C THR A 106 -0.66 66.79 3.52
N LEU A 107 -1.20 66.36 2.38
CA LEU A 107 -0.76 65.15 1.66
C LEU A 107 0.57 65.32 0.92
N GLY A 108 0.89 66.53 0.47
CA GLY A 108 2.11 66.80 -0.29
C GLY A 108 2.10 66.12 -1.67
N SER A 109 3.17 65.42 -2.02
CA SER A 109 3.26 64.64 -3.27
C SER A 109 2.86 63.18 -3.05
N VAL A 110 1.87 62.69 -3.80
CA VAL A 110 1.46 61.29 -3.80
C VAL A 110 1.86 60.61 -5.10
N ASN A 111 2.45 59.40 -4.99
CA ASN A 111 2.80 58.57 -6.13
C ASN A 111 1.69 57.54 -6.38
N LEU A 112 1.22 57.47 -7.62
CA LEU A 112 0.35 56.43 -8.13
C LEU A 112 1.22 55.27 -8.62
N GLU A 113 0.98 54.09 -8.07
CA GLU A 113 1.65 52.84 -8.43
C GLU A 113 0.78 51.99 -9.35
N PRO A 114 1.35 51.10 -10.18
CA PRO A 114 0.56 50.23 -11.06
C PRO A 114 -0.49 49.42 -10.28
N THR A 115 -1.71 49.36 -10.82
CA THR A 115 -2.82 48.65 -10.18
C THR A 115 -2.64 47.12 -10.20
N ALA A 116 -3.37 46.43 -9.33
CA ALA A 116 -3.48 44.98 -9.26
C ALA A 116 -4.87 44.50 -9.73
N ALA A 117 -5.09 43.18 -9.72
CA ALA A 117 -6.39 42.55 -9.84
C ALA A 117 -6.57 41.47 -8.77
N LEU A 118 -7.82 41.21 -8.39
CA LEU A 118 -8.22 40.13 -7.49
C LEU A 118 -9.38 39.36 -8.12
N GLY A 119 -9.13 38.12 -8.53
CA GLY A 119 -10.17 37.18 -8.92
C GLY A 119 -10.44 36.17 -7.82
N GLY A 120 -11.53 35.41 -7.98
CA GLY A 120 -11.75 34.27 -7.09
C GLY A 120 -13.05 33.53 -7.30
N LEU A 121 -13.25 32.54 -6.43
CA LEU A 121 -14.51 31.83 -6.22
C LEU A 121 -15.07 32.24 -4.86
N ALA A 122 -16.19 32.98 -4.86
CA ALA A 122 -16.96 33.25 -3.66
C ALA A 122 -17.84 32.03 -3.32
N GLU A 123 -18.18 31.88 -2.03
CA GLU A 123 -19.36 31.10 -1.64
C GLU A 123 -20.62 31.85 -2.07
N VAL A 124 -21.52 31.15 -2.78
CA VAL A 124 -22.84 31.66 -3.16
C VAL A 124 -23.88 30.86 -2.35
N PRO A 125 -24.70 31.51 -1.49
CA PRO A 125 -25.75 30.83 -0.74
C PRO A 125 -26.74 30.07 -1.63
N GLU A 126 -27.33 28.96 -1.16
CA GLU A 126 -28.22 28.09 -1.95
C GLU A 126 -29.45 28.83 -2.52
N GLU A 127 -29.87 29.90 -1.86
CA GLU A 127 -30.98 30.77 -2.27
C GLU A 127 -30.60 31.91 -3.23
N CYS A 128 -29.32 32.01 -3.63
CA CYS A 128 -28.78 33.07 -4.49
C CYS A 128 -28.25 32.53 -5.83
N ASP A 129 -28.56 33.21 -6.94
CA ASP A 129 -27.95 32.92 -8.26
C ASP A 129 -26.51 33.48 -8.39
N TYR A 130 -26.09 34.36 -7.47
CA TYR A 130 -24.83 35.11 -7.49
C TYR A 130 -24.66 35.92 -6.20
N VAL A 131 -23.46 36.48 -6.00
CA VAL A 131 -23.17 37.50 -4.97
C VAL A 131 -22.52 38.73 -5.61
N TRP A 132 -22.48 39.86 -4.88
CA TRP A 132 -21.66 41.01 -5.29
C TRP A 132 -20.38 41.08 -4.47
N VAL A 133 -19.30 41.52 -5.09
CA VAL A 133 -17.98 41.68 -4.46
C VAL A 133 -17.49 43.11 -4.67
N GLY A 134 -17.18 43.81 -3.59
CA GLY A 134 -16.75 45.21 -3.63
C GLY A 134 -15.61 45.51 -2.65
N VAL A 135 -15.13 46.76 -2.60
CA VAL A 135 -14.03 47.17 -1.71
C VAL A 135 -14.44 48.36 -0.84
N ARG A 136 -14.26 48.26 0.49
CA ARG A 136 -14.68 49.29 1.44
C ARG A 136 -13.92 50.60 1.25
N GLY A 137 -14.66 51.70 1.13
CA GLY A 137 -14.10 53.02 0.82
C GLY A 137 -13.75 53.22 -0.66
N MET A 138 -14.31 52.41 -1.57
CA MET A 138 -14.19 52.52 -3.02
C MET A 138 -15.55 52.30 -3.67
N ASP A 139 -15.73 52.75 -4.91
CA ASP A 139 -17.02 52.66 -5.61
C ASP A 139 -17.23 51.30 -6.32
N VAL A 140 -16.19 50.47 -6.46
CA VAL A 140 -16.26 49.19 -7.20
C VAL A 140 -17.19 48.18 -6.54
N LEU A 141 -18.05 47.58 -7.36
CA LEU A 141 -18.92 46.47 -7.00
C LEU A 141 -19.17 45.60 -8.25
N VAL A 142 -18.57 44.42 -8.30
CA VAL A 142 -18.67 43.47 -9.41
C VAL A 142 -19.58 42.30 -9.04
N ARG A 143 -20.26 41.74 -10.03
CA ARG A 143 -21.16 40.58 -9.87
C ARG A 143 -20.39 39.27 -10.05
N SER A 144 -20.65 38.26 -9.22
CA SER A 144 -20.20 36.90 -9.50
C SER A 144 -21.03 36.24 -10.60
N ASP A 145 -20.52 35.16 -11.19
CA ASP A 145 -21.38 34.16 -11.85
C ASP A 145 -22.00 33.18 -10.83
N SER A 146 -22.86 32.28 -11.31
CA SER A 146 -23.54 31.25 -10.51
C SER A 146 -22.65 30.07 -10.09
N THR A 147 -21.35 30.13 -10.38
CA THR A 147 -20.32 29.28 -9.78
C THR A 147 -19.45 30.04 -8.77
N GLY A 148 -19.82 31.29 -8.45
CA GLY A 148 -19.10 32.17 -7.53
C GLY A 148 -17.93 32.93 -8.15
N ARG A 149 -17.69 32.83 -9.47
CA ARG A 149 -16.52 33.46 -10.10
C ARG A 149 -16.69 34.97 -10.18
N PHE A 150 -15.71 35.71 -9.66
CA PHE A 150 -15.65 37.17 -9.77
C PHE A 150 -14.25 37.66 -10.21
N MET A 151 -14.16 38.93 -10.60
CA MET A 151 -12.90 39.61 -10.91
C MET A 151 -13.00 41.11 -10.61
N LEU A 152 -12.28 41.57 -9.59
CA LEU A 152 -12.02 42.98 -9.31
C LEU A 152 -10.77 43.43 -10.07
N ALA A 153 -10.91 44.35 -11.02
CA ALA A 153 -9.81 44.87 -11.82
C ALA A 153 -9.39 46.27 -11.37
N GLN A 154 -8.13 46.64 -11.67
CA GLN A 154 -7.56 47.96 -11.40
C GLN A 154 -7.54 48.36 -9.91
N LEU A 155 -7.47 47.40 -8.99
CA LEU A 155 -7.38 47.68 -7.55
C LEU A 155 -6.08 48.42 -7.20
N PRO A 156 -6.08 49.37 -6.24
CA PRO A 156 -4.84 50.01 -5.79
C PRO A 156 -3.91 49.01 -5.08
N SER A 157 -2.62 49.12 -5.32
CA SER A 157 -1.59 48.25 -4.75
C SER A 157 -0.93 48.87 -3.50
N ASN A 158 -0.11 48.07 -2.81
CA ASN A 158 0.69 48.40 -1.62
C ASN A 158 -0.07 48.72 -0.31
N ASP A 159 -1.38 48.95 -0.34
CA ASP A 159 -2.23 49.17 0.84
C ASP A 159 -3.07 47.92 1.23
N SER A 160 -3.67 47.93 2.42
CA SER A 160 -4.65 46.94 2.86
C SER A 160 -6.06 47.36 2.44
N LEU A 161 -6.69 46.53 1.62
CA LEU A 161 -8.07 46.68 1.17
C LEU A 161 -8.96 45.71 1.96
N GLN A 162 -10.19 46.14 2.26
CA GLN A 162 -11.22 45.25 2.81
C GLN A 162 -12.21 44.94 1.70
N VAL A 163 -12.22 43.71 1.24
CA VAL A 163 -13.10 43.19 0.19
C VAL A 163 -14.34 42.63 0.86
N TYR A 164 -15.50 43.20 0.57
CA TYR A 164 -16.77 42.78 1.17
C TYR A 164 -17.61 42.00 0.15
N PHE A 165 -18.38 41.03 0.66
CA PHE A 165 -19.28 40.22 -0.13
C PHE A 165 -20.73 40.52 0.28
N LEU A 166 -21.56 40.98 -0.67
CA LEU A 166 -22.99 41.18 -0.47
C LEU A 166 -23.80 40.02 -1.03
N ARG A 167 -24.87 39.65 -0.33
CA ARG A 167 -25.94 38.88 -0.95
C ARG A 167 -26.67 39.72 -2.01
N GLY A 168 -27.07 39.07 -3.11
CA GLY A 168 -27.70 39.74 -4.26
C GLY A 168 -29.17 40.13 -4.07
N ASP A 169 -29.80 39.70 -2.97
CA ASP A 169 -31.24 39.85 -2.69
C ASP A 169 -31.58 41.01 -1.75
N ASP A 170 -30.71 41.34 -0.77
CA ASP A 170 -30.99 42.35 0.27
C ASP A 170 -29.89 43.42 0.48
N ASN A 171 -28.72 43.30 -0.17
CA ASN A 171 -27.51 44.10 0.09
C ASN A 171 -26.90 43.91 1.51
N THR A 172 -27.15 42.79 2.19
CA THR A 172 -26.46 42.44 3.44
C THR A 172 -25.04 41.96 3.14
N VAL A 173 -24.04 42.56 3.80
CA VAL A 173 -22.67 42.03 3.86
C VAL A 173 -22.68 40.75 4.70
N TYR A 174 -22.17 39.64 4.15
CA TYR A 174 -22.05 38.37 4.87
C TYR A 174 -20.61 37.97 5.21
N GLU A 175 -19.62 38.48 4.46
CA GLU A 175 -18.19 38.17 4.64
C GLU A 175 -17.31 39.41 4.32
N ASP A 176 -16.18 39.55 5.01
CA ASP A 176 -15.21 40.65 4.87
C ASP A 176 -13.77 40.10 4.87
N LEU A 177 -13.07 40.22 3.73
CA LEU A 177 -11.71 39.73 3.54
C LEU A 177 -10.70 40.87 3.44
N SER A 178 -9.72 40.88 4.35
CA SER A 178 -8.57 41.79 4.29
C SER A 178 -7.52 41.27 3.30
N VAL A 179 -7.34 41.96 2.17
CA VAL A 179 -6.27 41.68 1.18
C VAL A 179 -5.23 42.80 1.17
N LYS A 180 -4.01 42.50 0.70
CA LYS A 180 -2.98 43.49 0.39
C LYS A 180 -2.25 43.07 -0.88
N LEU A 181 -2.32 43.90 -1.91
CA LEU A 181 -1.91 43.52 -3.26
C LEU A 181 -0.61 44.22 -3.71
N SER A 182 0.24 43.53 -4.46
CA SER A 182 1.46 44.10 -5.08
C SER A 182 1.18 44.73 -6.47
N PRO A 183 2.01 45.68 -6.95
CA PRO A 183 1.79 46.30 -8.26
C PRO A 183 1.85 45.30 -9.43
N ASN A 184 0.86 45.36 -10.34
CA ASN A 184 0.67 44.48 -11.50
C ASN A 184 0.37 42.99 -11.20
N GLU A 185 0.10 42.60 -9.95
CA GLU A 185 -0.26 41.20 -9.68
C GLU A 185 -1.73 40.90 -10.04
N THR A 186 -2.05 39.61 -10.14
CA THR A 186 -3.43 39.11 -10.20
C THR A 186 -3.56 37.98 -9.21
N GLU A 187 -4.10 38.28 -8.03
CA GLU A 187 -4.31 37.29 -6.97
C GLU A 187 -5.60 36.50 -7.22
N MET A 188 -5.62 35.23 -6.82
CA MET A 188 -6.76 34.33 -7.00
C MET A 188 -7.12 33.64 -5.70
N ILE A 189 -8.28 33.96 -5.13
CA ILE A 189 -8.79 33.35 -3.89
C ILE A 189 -9.87 32.30 -4.16
N ASP A 190 -9.97 31.30 -3.29
CA ASP A 190 -11.11 30.39 -3.21
C ASP A 190 -11.68 30.46 -1.80
N LEU A 191 -12.97 30.80 -1.71
CA LEU A 191 -13.73 30.93 -0.47
C LEU A 191 -14.83 29.86 -0.38
N GLN A 192 -14.90 28.92 -1.31
CA GLN A 192 -15.86 27.82 -1.23
C GLN A 192 -15.41 26.81 -0.16
N PRO A 193 -16.33 26.31 0.69
CA PRO A 193 -15.97 25.32 1.71
C PRO A 193 -15.41 24.05 1.05
N GLU A 194 -14.31 23.51 1.60
CA GLU A 194 -13.75 22.23 1.16
C GLU A 194 -14.86 21.16 1.19
N LYS A 195 -15.19 20.63 0.02
CA LYS A 195 -16.23 19.60 -0.10
C LYS A 195 -15.77 18.38 0.71
N PRO A 196 -16.53 17.93 1.72
CA PRO A 196 -16.09 16.86 2.60
C PRO A 196 -15.81 15.60 1.78
N ASP A 197 -14.60 15.05 1.94
CA ASP A 197 -14.17 13.83 1.28
C ASP A 197 -15.23 12.73 1.48
N PRO A 198 -15.93 12.27 0.43
CA PRO A 198 -16.99 11.26 0.55
C PRO A 198 -16.43 9.90 1.03
N TYR A 199 -15.11 9.79 1.12
CA TYR A 199 -14.36 8.63 1.58
C TYR A 199 -13.56 8.91 2.86
N ALA A 200 -13.90 9.97 3.61
CA ALA A 200 -13.27 10.27 4.90
C ALA A 200 -13.30 9.05 5.84
N GLY A 201 -12.14 8.66 6.37
CA GLY A 201 -11.98 7.48 7.23
C GLY A 201 -11.94 6.13 6.50
N LYS A 202 -12.09 6.10 5.17
CA LYS A 202 -11.88 4.89 4.34
C LYS A 202 -10.45 4.83 3.82
N VAL A 203 -9.98 3.61 3.54
CA VAL A 203 -8.69 3.36 2.89
C VAL A 203 -8.83 3.57 1.39
N LYS A 204 -7.88 4.29 0.79
CA LYS A 204 -7.88 4.66 -0.63
C LYS A 204 -6.53 4.36 -1.27
N PHE A 205 -6.51 3.58 -2.35
CA PHE A 205 -5.29 3.35 -3.14
C PHE A 205 -5.63 3.08 -4.60
N VAL A 206 -4.68 3.36 -5.51
CA VAL A 206 -4.87 3.20 -6.95
C VAL A 206 -4.17 1.95 -7.47
N ALA A 207 -4.81 1.18 -8.33
CA ALA A 207 -4.17 0.10 -9.07
C ALA A 207 -3.51 0.60 -10.36
N VAL A 208 -2.23 0.27 -10.56
CA VAL A 208 -1.49 0.65 -11.77
C VAL A 208 -0.76 -0.54 -12.41
N ALA A 209 -0.64 -0.51 -13.73
CA ALA A 209 0.19 -1.40 -14.55
C ALA A 209 0.93 -0.55 -15.60
N ASP A 210 2.24 -0.78 -15.78
CA ASP A 210 3.10 -0.05 -16.72
C ASP A 210 2.95 1.49 -16.69
N GLY A 211 2.74 2.05 -15.50
CA GLY A 211 2.58 3.49 -15.27
C GLY A 211 1.21 4.06 -15.59
N LYS A 212 0.22 3.22 -15.92
CA LYS A 212 -1.17 3.61 -16.20
C LYS A 212 -2.11 3.04 -15.15
N VAL A 213 -3.24 3.71 -14.90
CA VAL A 213 -4.29 3.22 -14.01
C VAL A 213 -4.99 1.98 -14.59
N VAL A 214 -5.48 1.11 -13.70
CA VAL A 214 -6.11 -0.18 -14.01
C VAL A 214 -7.59 -0.11 -13.60
N PRO A 215 -8.48 0.42 -14.47
CA PRO A 215 -9.88 0.64 -14.13
C PRO A 215 -10.63 -0.69 -13.98
N TYR A 216 -11.56 -0.77 -13.03
CA TYR A 216 -12.34 -1.99 -12.77
C TYR A 216 -11.50 -3.25 -12.43
N ALA A 217 -10.28 -3.08 -11.91
CA ALA A 217 -9.56 -4.17 -11.25
C ALA A 217 -10.41 -4.78 -10.12
N SER A 218 -10.31 -6.08 -9.89
CA SER A 218 -10.90 -6.73 -8.71
C SER A 218 -9.92 -6.73 -7.54
N LEU A 219 -10.44 -6.57 -6.31
CA LEU A 219 -9.71 -6.65 -5.05
C LEU A 219 -10.32 -7.76 -4.19
N ALA A 220 -9.44 -8.56 -3.59
CA ALA A 220 -9.76 -9.53 -2.57
C ALA A 220 -8.82 -9.37 -1.37
N ILE A 221 -9.37 -9.58 -0.18
CA ILE A 221 -8.69 -9.43 1.10
C ILE A 221 -8.95 -10.69 1.91
N ARG A 222 -7.90 -11.47 2.17
CA ARG A 222 -7.95 -12.70 2.97
C ARG A 222 -7.01 -12.56 4.16
N LYS A 223 -7.26 -13.25 5.27
CA LYS A 223 -6.25 -13.37 6.34
C LYS A 223 -5.02 -14.08 5.79
N ALA A 224 -3.82 -13.68 6.21
CA ALA A 224 -2.56 -14.19 5.65
C ALA A 224 -2.42 -15.73 5.66
N HIS A 225 -3.06 -16.40 6.61
CA HIS A 225 -3.06 -17.87 6.76
C HIS A 225 -4.45 -18.51 6.52
N ALA A 226 -5.34 -17.84 5.77
CA ALA A 226 -6.60 -18.45 5.35
C ALA A 226 -6.34 -19.61 4.38
N ARG A 227 -7.08 -20.71 4.54
CA ARG A 227 -7.32 -21.73 3.51
C ARG A 227 -8.74 -21.50 2.95
N VAL A 228 -9.09 -22.15 1.85
CA VAL A 228 -10.48 -22.12 1.36
C VAL A 228 -11.42 -22.86 2.32
N ASP A 229 -12.64 -22.37 2.49
CA ASP A 229 -13.61 -22.93 3.46
C ASP A 229 -14.23 -24.26 3.04
N SER A 230 -14.05 -24.71 1.79
CA SER A 230 -14.52 -26.02 1.32
C SER A 230 -13.67 -26.61 0.20
N LEU A 231 -13.53 -27.94 0.20
CA LEU A 231 -12.69 -28.67 -0.76
C LEU A 231 -13.42 -28.91 -2.09
N HIS A 232 -13.41 -27.88 -2.94
CA HIS A 232 -13.88 -27.94 -4.33
C HIS A 232 -12.83 -27.31 -5.27
N VAL A 233 -12.81 -27.70 -6.55
CA VAL A 233 -11.84 -27.12 -7.51
C VAL A 233 -12.19 -25.65 -7.76
N SER A 234 -11.26 -24.76 -7.39
CA SER A 234 -11.30 -23.34 -7.71
C SER A 234 -10.06 -22.97 -8.50
N ASN A 235 -10.26 -22.54 -9.76
CA ASN A 235 -9.24 -21.89 -10.58
C ASN A 235 -9.25 -20.36 -10.38
N VAL A 236 -10.05 -19.85 -9.44
CA VAL A 236 -10.16 -18.42 -9.14
C VAL A 236 -9.10 -18.08 -8.10
N ILE A 237 -8.12 -17.27 -8.48
CA ILE A 237 -7.01 -16.91 -7.58
C ILE A 237 -7.45 -16.07 -6.37
N ALA A 238 -8.48 -15.23 -6.52
CA ALA A 238 -9.29 -14.74 -5.40
C ALA A 238 -10.67 -14.25 -5.87
N GLU A 239 -11.71 -14.46 -5.07
CA GLU A 239 -13.05 -13.91 -5.29
C GLU A 239 -13.09 -12.43 -4.88
N ALA A 240 -13.73 -11.59 -5.70
CA ALA A 240 -13.68 -10.14 -5.54
C ALA A 240 -14.60 -9.64 -4.41
N ASP A 241 -14.02 -9.05 -3.37
CA ASP A 241 -14.74 -8.32 -2.32
C ASP A 241 -15.15 -6.92 -2.79
N ALA A 242 -14.35 -6.33 -3.69
CA ALA A 242 -14.54 -4.99 -4.23
C ALA A 242 -13.97 -4.87 -5.65
N TYR A 243 -14.34 -3.80 -6.35
CA TYR A 243 -13.82 -3.43 -7.66
C TYR A 243 -13.37 -1.97 -7.66
N ALA A 244 -12.34 -1.66 -8.44
CA ALA A 244 -11.91 -0.29 -8.67
C ALA A 244 -12.92 0.45 -9.56
N ASP A 245 -12.88 1.79 -9.50
CA ASP A 245 -13.66 2.63 -10.39
C ASP A 245 -13.03 2.80 -11.79
N LYS A 246 -13.51 3.79 -12.55
CA LYS A 246 -13.02 4.15 -13.89
C LYS A 246 -11.62 4.75 -13.92
N ASP A 247 -11.08 5.18 -12.78
CA ASP A 247 -9.75 5.79 -12.64
C ASP A 247 -8.78 4.84 -11.90
N GLY A 248 -9.20 3.60 -11.63
CA GLY A 248 -8.40 2.59 -10.94
C GLY A 248 -8.35 2.76 -9.42
N LEU A 249 -9.18 3.62 -8.84
CA LEU A 249 -9.25 3.85 -7.40
C LEU A 249 -10.06 2.76 -6.70
N PHE A 250 -9.47 2.15 -5.68
CA PHE A 250 -10.20 1.38 -4.67
C PHE A 250 -10.52 2.26 -3.47
N VAL A 251 -11.73 2.08 -2.92
CA VAL A 251 -12.15 2.64 -1.64
C VAL A 251 -12.74 1.53 -0.77
N ILE A 252 -12.14 1.25 0.38
CA ILE A 252 -12.57 0.18 1.30
C ILE A 252 -12.66 0.66 2.75
N ASP A 253 -13.44 -0.04 3.56
CA ASP A 253 -13.50 0.21 5.01
C ASP A 253 -12.21 -0.22 5.71
N SER A 254 -11.89 0.41 6.85
CA SER A 254 -10.69 0.12 7.63
C SER A 254 -10.70 -1.31 8.17
N LEU A 255 -9.62 -2.07 7.91
CA LEU A 255 -9.47 -3.44 8.39
C LEU A 255 -9.21 -3.51 9.90
N LYS A 256 -9.68 -4.59 10.53
CA LYS A 256 -9.34 -4.92 11.93
C LYS A 256 -7.86 -5.33 12.03
N SER A 257 -7.28 -5.23 13.23
CA SER A 257 -5.87 -5.60 13.45
C SER A 257 -5.58 -7.07 13.10
N GLY A 258 -4.47 -7.28 12.38
CA GLY A 258 -4.02 -8.57 11.88
C GLY A 258 -3.29 -8.43 10.55
N ASP A 259 -2.78 -9.55 10.05
CA ASP A 259 -2.10 -9.64 8.76
C ASP A 259 -3.00 -10.28 7.69
N TYR A 260 -3.02 -9.66 6.52
CA TYR A 260 -3.90 -9.97 5.41
C TYR A 260 -3.11 -10.12 4.12
N ARG A 261 -3.47 -11.09 3.28
CA ARG A 261 -3.05 -11.10 1.89
C ARG A 261 -4.02 -10.20 1.11
N LEU A 262 -3.51 -9.05 0.68
CA LEU A 262 -4.19 -8.15 -0.24
C LEU A 262 -3.87 -8.61 -1.66
N THR A 263 -4.89 -8.92 -2.46
CA THR A 263 -4.74 -9.40 -3.85
C THR A 263 -5.59 -8.56 -4.79
N VAL A 264 -4.96 -7.95 -5.79
CA VAL A 264 -5.60 -7.06 -6.77
C VAL A 264 -5.27 -7.54 -8.19
N MET A 265 -6.28 -7.66 -9.05
CA MET A 265 -6.18 -8.45 -10.28
C MET A 265 -6.86 -7.75 -11.47
N GLN A 266 -6.26 -7.87 -12.65
CA GLN A 266 -6.91 -7.60 -13.94
C GLN A 266 -6.22 -8.37 -15.07
N SER A 267 -7.02 -9.07 -15.89
CA SER A 267 -6.64 -9.55 -17.23
C SER A 267 -5.25 -10.20 -17.36
N GLY A 268 -4.93 -11.15 -16.47
CA GLY A 268 -3.65 -11.88 -16.48
C GLY A 268 -2.51 -11.24 -15.67
N ALA A 269 -2.71 -10.02 -15.16
CA ALA A 269 -1.82 -9.37 -14.21
C ALA A 269 -2.44 -9.33 -12.80
N ALA A 270 -1.59 -9.43 -11.78
CA ALA A 270 -1.96 -9.33 -10.38
C ALA A 270 -0.89 -8.65 -9.54
N TYR A 271 -1.32 -8.02 -8.44
CA TYR A 271 -0.53 -7.73 -7.27
C TYR A 271 -1.04 -8.64 -6.15
N SER A 272 -0.17 -9.33 -5.43
CA SER A 272 -0.54 -9.90 -4.14
C SER A 272 0.57 -9.74 -3.12
N LYS A 273 0.23 -9.42 -1.87
CA LYS A 273 1.20 -9.33 -0.78
C LYS A 273 0.56 -9.53 0.59
N VAL A 274 1.28 -10.18 1.51
CA VAL A 274 0.93 -10.13 2.94
C VAL A 274 1.32 -8.77 3.53
N LEU A 275 0.33 -8.07 4.08
CA LEU A 275 0.46 -6.76 4.72
C LEU A 275 -0.36 -6.74 6.01
N SER A 276 0.12 -6.04 7.03
CA SER A 276 -0.69 -5.73 8.20
C SER A 276 -1.82 -4.75 7.85
N ALA A 277 -2.93 -4.80 8.58
CA ALA A 277 -4.04 -3.86 8.42
C ALA A 277 -3.61 -2.38 8.49
N LYS A 278 -2.57 -2.07 9.28
CA LYS A 278 -1.96 -0.73 9.31
C LYS A 278 -1.31 -0.37 7.97
N GLN A 279 -0.47 -1.26 7.43
CA GLN A 279 0.19 -1.02 6.15
C GLN A 279 -0.81 -0.91 5.00
N ILE A 280 -1.93 -1.65 5.05
CA ILE A 280 -3.02 -1.51 4.07
C ILE A 280 -3.67 -0.13 4.15
N ALA A 281 -3.88 0.41 5.36
CA ALA A 281 -4.39 1.77 5.56
C ALA A 281 -3.40 2.89 5.15
N GLU A 282 -2.11 2.56 4.99
CA GLU A 282 -1.04 3.45 4.53
C GLU A 282 -0.70 3.27 3.02
N LEU A 283 -1.47 2.47 2.27
CA LEU A 283 -1.27 2.28 0.82
C LEU A 283 -1.67 3.51 0.00
N ASP A 284 -0.84 3.85 -0.97
CA ASP A 284 -1.09 4.85 -2.02
C ASP A 284 -1.38 4.19 -3.39
N THR A 285 -0.61 3.16 -3.75
CA THR A 285 -0.62 2.55 -5.08
C THR A 285 -0.19 1.07 -5.03
N VAL A 286 -0.95 0.21 -5.71
CA VAL A 286 -0.57 -1.20 -5.95
C VAL A 286 -0.14 -1.39 -7.41
N LYS A 287 0.98 -2.08 -7.63
CA LYS A 287 1.58 -2.28 -8.96
C LYS A 287 1.36 -3.72 -9.42
N LEU A 288 0.43 -3.94 -10.34
CA LEU A 288 0.14 -5.26 -10.89
C LEU A 288 1.30 -5.72 -11.78
N GLN A 289 1.55 -7.03 -11.79
CA GLN A 289 2.56 -7.68 -12.61
C GLN A 289 1.99 -8.93 -13.27
N GLU A 290 2.56 -9.35 -14.40
CA GLU A 290 2.19 -10.61 -15.07
C GLU A 290 2.19 -11.79 -14.09
N THR A 291 1.12 -12.57 -14.14
CA THR A 291 1.00 -13.80 -13.36
C THR A 291 1.79 -14.95 -13.99
N ALA A 292 2.04 -16.01 -13.21
CA ALA A 292 2.71 -17.23 -13.66
C ALA A 292 1.92 -18.48 -13.26
N ASN A 293 2.02 -19.55 -14.05
CA ASN A 293 1.51 -20.85 -13.63
C ASN A 293 2.60 -21.56 -12.81
N TYR A 294 2.21 -22.28 -11.77
CA TYR A 294 3.14 -23.11 -10.99
C TYR A 294 2.76 -24.58 -11.13
N MET A 295 3.70 -25.40 -11.60
CA MET A 295 3.54 -26.84 -11.83
C MET A 295 4.54 -27.59 -10.95
N SER A 296 4.05 -28.59 -10.22
CA SER A 296 4.87 -29.43 -9.33
C SER A 296 4.09 -30.70 -8.96
N ARG A 297 4.59 -31.46 -7.97
CA ARG A 297 3.89 -32.62 -7.41
C ARG A 297 4.01 -32.69 -5.89
N VAL A 298 3.14 -33.48 -5.29
CA VAL A 298 3.20 -33.93 -3.90
C VAL A 298 3.24 -35.46 -3.87
N THR A 299 3.83 -36.04 -2.83
CA THR A 299 3.76 -37.48 -2.59
C THR A 299 2.42 -37.82 -1.93
N LEU A 300 1.61 -38.66 -2.58
CA LEU A 300 0.30 -39.05 -2.06
C LEU A 300 0.41 -40.13 -0.97
N HIS A 301 -0.58 -40.19 -0.09
CA HIS A 301 -0.74 -41.30 0.85
C HIS A 301 -1.00 -42.61 0.08
N ALA A 302 -0.56 -43.76 0.62
CA ALA A 302 -0.84 -45.06 0.02
C ALA A 302 -2.35 -45.27 -0.17
N GLY A 303 -2.77 -45.53 -1.41
CA GLY A 303 -4.17 -45.70 -1.79
C GLY A 303 -4.99 -44.40 -1.97
N GLU A 304 -4.45 -43.21 -1.67
CA GLU A 304 -5.11 -41.96 -2.09
C GLU A 304 -4.90 -41.73 -3.59
N LYS A 305 -6.00 -41.44 -4.29
CA LYS A 305 -6.00 -41.13 -5.74
C LYS A 305 -5.71 -39.67 -6.06
N TYR A 306 -5.72 -38.81 -5.05
CA TYR A 306 -5.42 -37.39 -5.18
C TYR A 306 -5.28 -36.73 -3.80
N ALA A 307 -4.63 -35.58 -3.78
CA ALA A 307 -4.71 -34.61 -2.70
C ALA A 307 -5.29 -33.28 -3.23
N TRP A 308 -5.59 -32.35 -2.32
CA TRP A 308 -5.97 -30.97 -2.63
C TRP A 308 -4.80 -30.04 -2.34
N VAL A 309 -4.51 -29.14 -3.28
CA VAL A 309 -3.41 -28.17 -3.16
C VAL A 309 -3.96 -26.75 -3.30
N GLY A 310 -3.67 -25.88 -2.34
CA GLY A 310 -4.08 -24.47 -2.37
C GLY A 310 -2.97 -23.53 -1.94
N VAL A 311 -3.23 -22.23 -1.95
CA VAL A 311 -2.28 -21.18 -1.51
C VAL A 311 -2.87 -20.40 -0.33
N TYR A 312 -2.08 -20.16 0.71
CA TYR A 312 -2.54 -19.40 1.87
C TYR A 312 -2.87 -17.94 1.52
N GLY A 313 -4.08 -17.50 1.89
CA GLY A 313 -4.59 -16.16 1.62
C GLY A 313 -5.04 -15.93 0.17
N LEU A 314 -5.20 -16.99 -0.63
CA LEU A 314 -5.80 -16.98 -1.97
C LEU A 314 -6.95 -18.00 -2.01
N ASP A 315 -7.87 -17.84 -2.96
CA ASP A 315 -9.05 -18.72 -3.08
C ASP A 315 -8.86 -19.85 -4.11
N VAL A 316 -7.62 -20.02 -4.59
CA VAL A 316 -7.24 -21.11 -5.51
C VAL A 316 -7.12 -22.45 -4.78
N LEU A 317 -7.82 -23.46 -5.29
CA LEU A 317 -7.68 -24.85 -4.86
C LEU A 317 -7.71 -25.78 -6.07
N THR A 318 -6.61 -26.47 -6.31
CA THR A 318 -6.46 -27.46 -7.38
C THR A 318 -6.45 -28.87 -6.81
N LYS A 319 -6.70 -29.85 -7.67
CA LYS A 319 -6.72 -31.28 -7.34
C LYS A 319 -5.55 -31.95 -8.04
N THR A 320 -4.79 -32.80 -7.34
CA THR A 320 -3.73 -33.58 -8.01
C THR A 320 -4.33 -34.65 -8.93
N ASN A 321 -3.51 -35.16 -9.85
CA ASN A 321 -3.76 -36.46 -10.49
C ASN A 321 -3.31 -37.63 -9.58
N GLU A 322 -3.38 -38.87 -10.08
CA GLU A 322 -3.03 -40.08 -9.31
C GLU A 322 -1.51 -40.21 -9.07
N GLU A 323 -0.66 -39.57 -9.88
CA GLU A 323 0.78 -39.42 -9.65
C GLU A 323 1.15 -38.15 -8.84
N GLY A 324 0.19 -37.56 -8.13
CA GLY A 324 0.40 -36.42 -7.24
C GLY A 324 0.76 -35.08 -7.91
N THR A 325 0.76 -35.02 -9.25
CA THR A 325 1.05 -33.82 -10.04
C THR A 325 -0.11 -32.84 -9.99
N PHE A 326 0.18 -31.54 -9.92
CA PHE A 326 -0.82 -30.47 -9.93
C PHE A 326 -0.37 -29.25 -10.73
N THR A 327 -1.30 -28.32 -10.95
CA THR A 327 -1.03 -27.00 -11.52
C THR A 327 -1.88 -25.94 -10.81
N LEU A 328 -1.22 -24.88 -10.37
CA LEU A 328 -1.85 -23.67 -9.81
C LEU A 328 -1.77 -22.57 -10.88
N PRO A 329 -2.91 -22.16 -11.48
CA PRO A 329 -2.91 -21.18 -12.56
C PRO A 329 -2.76 -19.74 -12.04
N THR A 330 -2.19 -18.86 -12.88
CA THR A 330 -2.24 -17.39 -12.72
C THR A 330 -1.80 -16.86 -11.35
N LEU A 331 -0.82 -17.50 -10.70
CA LEU A 331 -0.30 -17.03 -9.43
C LEU A 331 0.43 -15.67 -9.55
N PRO A 332 0.29 -14.78 -8.56
CA PRO A 332 1.09 -13.56 -8.45
C PRO A 332 2.59 -13.83 -8.39
N THR A 333 3.39 -12.98 -9.04
CA THR A 333 4.86 -13.12 -9.17
C THR A 333 5.65 -12.11 -8.32
N ASN A 334 4.96 -11.20 -7.62
CA ASN A 334 5.55 -10.05 -6.93
C ASN A 334 5.81 -10.26 -5.42
N ASP A 335 5.57 -11.48 -4.92
CA ASP A 335 5.67 -11.89 -3.52
C ASP A 335 5.92 -13.41 -3.47
N SER A 336 6.36 -13.93 -2.32
CA SER A 336 6.40 -15.38 -2.11
C SER A 336 5.07 -15.90 -1.56
N LEU A 337 4.69 -17.10 -1.97
CA LEU A 337 3.43 -17.75 -1.62
C LEU A 337 3.72 -19.01 -0.81
N ASP A 338 2.87 -19.34 0.16
CA ASP A 338 2.91 -20.65 0.82
C ASP A 338 1.80 -21.52 0.22
N ILE A 339 2.17 -22.63 -0.43
CA ILE A 339 1.22 -23.68 -0.77
C ILE A 339 0.95 -24.56 0.45
N TYR A 340 -0.26 -25.08 0.55
CA TYR A 340 -0.64 -26.15 1.46
C TYR A 340 -1.18 -27.35 0.69
N VAL A 341 -0.96 -28.56 1.23
CA VAL A 341 -1.57 -29.79 0.72
C VAL A 341 -2.35 -30.48 1.84
N VAL A 342 -3.59 -30.82 1.53
CA VAL A 342 -4.48 -31.55 2.45
C VAL A 342 -4.98 -32.84 1.80
N THR A 343 -5.22 -33.86 2.63
CA THR A 343 -5.81 -35.13 2.21
C THR A 343 -7.24 -34.96 1.69
N THR A 344 -7.82 -36.05 1.18
CA THR A 344 -9.27 -36.17 0.91
C THR A 344 -10.18 -35.89 2.12
N LYS A 345 -9.62 -35.75 3.34
CA LYS A 345 -10.32 -35.54 4.62
C LYS A 345 -10.00 -34.18 5.26
N ASP A 346 -9.48 -33.21 4.49
CA ASP A 346 -8.95 -31.91 4.98
C ASP A 346 -7.82 -32.01 6.03
N SER A 347 -7.10 -33.12 6.07
CA SER A 347 -5.94 -33.24 6.96
C SER A 347 -4.72 -32.60 6.29
N LEU A 348 -4.28 -31.45 6.80
CA LEU A 348 -3.04 -30.79 6.36
C LEU A 348 -1.82 -31.70 6.63
N TYR A 349 -0.95 -31.88 5.64
CA TYR A 349 0.31 -32.62 5.83
C TYR A 349 1.54 -31.89 5.26
N VAL A 350 1.45 -31.25 4.08
CA VAL A 350 2.54 -30.43 3.52
C VAL A 350 2.22 -28.95 3.57
N THR A 351 3.24 -28.14 3.87
CA THR A 351 3.33 -26.73 3.45
C THR A 351 4.66 -26.49 2.74
N LYS A 352 4.67 -25.65 1.70
CA LYS A 352 5.90 -25.30 0.96
C LYS A 352 5.87 -23.82 0.53
N ARG A 353 6.94 -23.10 0.83
CA ARG A 353 7.19 -21.73 0.34
C ARG A 353 7.65 -21.79 -1.12
N ILE A 354 6.97 -21.04 -1.99
CA ILE A 354 7.28 -20.91 -3.42
C ILE A 354 7.42 -19.44 -3.83
N ALA A 355 8.08 -19.17 -4.95
CA ALA A 355 8.21 -17.83 -5.53
C ALA A 355 8.02 -17.93 -7.05
N PRO A 356 6.76 -17.80 -7.56
CA PRO A 356 6.46 -17.87 -8.98
C PRO A 356 7.19 -16.75 -9.74
N SER A 357 7.82 -17.07 -10.88
CA SER A 357 8.57 -16.11 -11.68
C SER A 357 7.92 -15.90 -13.04
N LYS A 358 8.08 -14.69 -13.61
CA LYS A 358 7.46 -14.33 -14.88
C LYS A 358 7.91 -15.28 -15.99
N GLY A 359 6.95 -15.90 -16.68
CA GLY A 359 7.20 -16.83 -17.78
C GLY A 359 7.63 -18.24 -17.36
N SER A 360 7.75 -18.57 -16.07
CA SER A 360 8.00 -19.95 -15.66
C SER A 360 6.75 -20.81 -15.93
N ALA A 361 6.86 -21.72 -16.90
CA ALA A 361 5.97 -22.88 -17.04
C ALA A 361 6.70 -24.19 -16.66
N ASP A 362 7.92 -24.08 -16.14
CA ASP A 362 8.76 -25.20 -15.76
C ASP A 362 8.18 -25.98 -14.58
N PHE A 363 8.41 -27.29 -14.59
CA PHE A 363 8.00 -28.19 -13.52
C PHE A 363 8.99 -28.11 -12.36
N ASP A 364 8.55 -27.66 -11.19
CA ASP A 364 9.33 -27.72 -9.96
C ASP A 364 9.37 -29.16 -9.44
N TYR A 365 10.50 -29.83 -9.66
CA TYR A 365 10.78 -31.17 -9.15
C TYR A 365 11.12 -31.10 -7.66
N PRO A 366 10.22 -31.55 -6.76
CA PRO A 366 10.46 -31.40 -5.34
C PRO A 366 11.51 -32.40 -4.84
N TYR A 367 12.03 -32.11 -3.66
CA TYR A 367 12.80 -33.03 -2.85
C TYR A 367 12.47 -32.82 -1.37
N VAL A 368 12.68 -33.86 -0.56
CA VAL A 368 12.61 -33.78 0.90
C VAL A 368 13.95 -34.18 1.50
N VAL A 369 14.47 -33.34 2.40
CA VAL A 369 15.62 -33.67 3.25
C VAL A 369 15.09 -34.52 4.40
N MET A 370 15.17 -35.84 4.27
CA MET A 370 14.66 -36.78 5.26
C MET A 370 15.43 -36.69 6.57
N GLN A 371 16.74 -36.43 6.51
CA GLN A 371 17.58 -36.35 7.69
C GLN A 371 18.95 -35.72 7.40
N ASN A 372 19.35 -34.73 8.19
CA ASN A 372 20.72 -34.19 8.28
C ASN A 372 21.23 -34.06 9.73
N PHE A 373 20.53 -34.67 10.69
CA PHE A 373 20.89 -34.83 12.11
C PHE A 373 21.17 -33.55 12.92
N GLU A 374 21.09 -32.35 12.32
CA GLU A 374 21.40 -31.08 13.00
C GLU A 374 20.44 -30.75 14.15
N ASN A 375 19.16 -31.10 14.00
CA ASN A 375 18.14 -30.91 15.03
C ASN A 375 17.94 -32.19 15.85
N VAL A 376 18.18 -32.10 17.16
CA VAL A 376 18.14 -33.24 18.11
C VAL A 376 16.74 -33.87 18.21
N LYS A 377 15.66 -33.11 17.92
CA LYS A 377 14.29 -33.67 17.88
C LYS A 377 14.14 -34.74 16.80
N ASP A 378 14.83 -34.57 15.67
CA ASP A 378 14.60 -35.34 14.45
C ASP A 378 15.37 -36.67 14.48
N THR A 379 16.30 -36.82 15.44
CA THR A 379 17.04 -38.06 15.70
C THR A 379 16.24 -39.13 16.47
N GLY A 380 15.09 -38.76 17.05
CA GLY A 380 14.30 -39.62 17.93
C GLY A 380 13.68 -40.83 17.22
N ASN A 381 13.20 -40.63 15.98
CA ASN A 381 12.56 -41.67 15.17
C ASN A 381 13.58 -42.59 14.46
N TRP A 382 14.87 -42.27 14.54
CA TRP A 382 15.92 -43.12 13.98
C TRP A 382 16.28 -44.26 14.92
N TYR A 383 16.34 -45.49 14.40
CA TYR A 383 16.74 -46.68 15.16
C TYR A 383 17.96 -47.37 14.54
N PHE A 384 18.61 -48.25 15.31
CA PHE A 384 19.78 -49.02 14.86
C PHE A 384 19.71 -50.41 15.50
N SER A 385 19.71 -51.46 14.69
CA SER A 385 19.45 -52.83 15.13
C SER A 385 20.34 -53.87 14.44
N THR A 386 20.53 -55.00 15.10
CA THR A 386 21.08 -56.23 14.52
C THR A 386 19.95 -57.11 14.01
N ASP A 387 20.09 -57.60 12.80
CA ASP A 387 19.24 -58.67 12.27
C ASP A 387 19.67 -60.04 12.81
N SER A 388 20.97 -60.33 12.67
CA SER A 388 21.44 -61.71 12.65
C SER A 388 21.98 -62.14 14.02
N VAL A 389 21.37 -63.19 14.59
CA VAL A 389 21.60 -63.68 15.97
C VAL A 389 23.10 -63.87 16.27
N GLY A 390 23.57 -63.21 17.34
CA GLY A 390 24.98 -63.23 17.77
C GLY A 390 25.75 -61.95 17.40
N SER A 391 25.26 -61.17 16.43
CA SER A 391 25.74 -59.82 16.16
C SER A 391 25.39 -58.87 17.32
N LYS A 392 26.08 -57.74 17.45
CA LYS A 392 25.86 -56.73 18.51
C LYS A 392 26.02 -55.31 17.98
N ILE A 393 25.13 -54.42 18.41
CA ILE A 393 25.39 -52.98 18.40
C ILE A 393 26.38 -52.66 19.54
N LEU A 394 27.40 -51.84 19.24
CA LEU A 394 28.39 -51.38 20.21
C LEU A 394 28.12 -49.93 20.63
N SER A 395 27.73 -49.07 19.68
CA SER A 395 27.24 -47.72 19.96
C SER A 395 26.33 -47.20 18.85
N LYS A 396 25.43 -46.29 19.23
CA LYS A 396 24.63 -45.43 18.36
C LYS A 396 24.77 -44.00 18.90
N SER A 397 25.26 -43.07 18.10
CA SER A 397 25.37 -41.66 18.49
C SER A 397 25.07 -40.70 17.32
N PHE A 398 24.94 -39.42 17.65
CA PHE A 398 24.61 -38.33 16.73
C PHE A 398 25.59 -37.18 16.99
N ASP A 399 26.84 -37.41 16.60
CA ASP A 399 28.00 -36.61 16.99
C ASP A 399 28.43 -35.69 15.85
N THR A 400 29.12 -34.58 16.17
CA THR A 400 29.71 -33.71 15.13
C THR A 400 30.98 -34.34 14.55
N ASP A 401 30.96 -34.69 13.26
CA ASP A 401 32.17 -35.15 12.56
C ASP A 401 32.99 -33.96 12.06
N ASN A 402 34.27 -33.90 12.45
CA ASN A 402 35.14 -32.75 12.17
C ASN A 402 35.55 -32.62 10.69
N GLU A 403 35.45 -33.69 9.89
CA GLU A 403 35.72 -33.65 8.44
C GLU A 403 34.49 -33.09 7.69
N ARG A 404 33.30 -33.57 8.04
CA ARG A 404 32.01 -33.16 7.47
C ARG A 404 31.57 -31.77 7.92
N LYS A 405 31.82 -31.42 9.18
CA LYS A 405 31.37 -30.22 9.90
C LYS A 405 29.86 -30.11 10.12
N SER A 406 29.17 -31.25 10.10
CA SER A 406 27.78 -31.43 10.52
C SER A 406 27.71 -32.41 11.69
N LYS A 407 26.53 -32.53 12.31
CA LYS A 407 26.16 -33.73 13.08
C LYS A 407 25.86 -34.87 12.13
N VAL A 408 26.30 -36.07 12.49
CA VAL A 408 26.12 -37.27 11.68
C VAL A 408 25.64 -38.41 12.55
N PHE A 409 24.86 -39.34 11.98
CA PHE A 409 24.66 -40.63 12.63
C PHE A 409 25.98 -41.39 12.65
N HIS A 410 26.35 -41.96 13.80
CA HIS A 410 27.50 -42.88 13.94
C HIS A 410 27.04 -44.21 14.56
N GLY A 411 27.21 -45.28 13.81
CA GLY A 411 26.90 -46.65 14.25
C GLY A 411 28.16 -47.50 14.34
N LYS A 412 28.47 -48.03 15.54
CA LYS A 412 29.50 -49.06 15.73
C LYS A 412 28.86 -50.39 16.08
N TYR A 413 29.39 -51.48 15.54
CA TYR A 413 28.78 -52.81 15.60
C TYR A 413 29.82 -53.93 15.48
N ASN A 414 29.40 -55.15 15.79
CA ASN A 414 30.15 -56.38 15.56
C ASN A 414 29.22 -57.45 14.98
N LEU A 415 29.62 -58.11 13.89
CA LEU A 415 28.79 -59.09 13.19
C LEU A 415 29.16 -60.52 13.58
N VAL A 416 28.18 -61.43 13.51
CA VAL A 416 28.41 -62.85 13.75
C VAL A 416 29.18 -63.50 12.59
N GLY A 417 30.49 -63.71 12.81
CA GLY A 417 31.39 -64.37 11.87
C GLY A 417 32.07 -63.41 10.89
N THR A 418 33.39 -63.55 10.74
CA THR A 418 34.20 -62.75 9.81
C THR A 418 33.74 -62.96 8.37
N ASN A 419 33.48 -61.87 7.64
CA ASN A 419 33.02 -61.86 6.24
C ASN A 419 31.70 -62.62 6.00
N ASN A 420 30.86 -62.78 7.02
CA ASN A 420 29.55 -63.40 6.87
C ASN A 420 28.61 -62.47 6.08
N ILE A 421 28.39 -62.77 4.79
CA ILE A 421 27.50 -62.00 3.90
C ILE A 421 26.03 -62.02 4.32
N TYR A 422 25.64 -62.97 5.18
CA TYR A 422 24.31 -63.10 5.78
C TYR A 422 24.21 -62.44 7.17
N ALA A 423 25.23 -61.71 7.60
CA ALA A 423 25.19 -60.89 8.81
C ALA A 423 25.15 -59.40 8.45
N TRP A 424 24.14 -58.69 8.97
CA TRP A 424 24.05 -57.24 8.82
C TRP A 424 23.49 -56.55 10.06
N VAL A 425 23.80 -55.25 10.16
CA VAL A 425 23.05 -54.29 10.96
C VAL A 425 22.22 -53.41 10.04
N LEU A 426 21.15 -52.83 10.56
CA LEU A 426 20.31 -51.88 9.83
C LEU A 426 20.00 -50.66 10.69
N THR A 427 20.00 -49.48 10.05
CA THR A 427 19.56 -48.23 10.66
C THR A 427 18.57 -47.51 9.74
N GLY A 428 17.72 -46.66 10.29
CA GLY A 428 16.75 -45.91 9.50
C GLY A 428 15.54 -45.48 10.33
N MET A 429 14.43 -45.23 9.64
CA MET A 429 13.20 -44.70 10.23
C MET A 429 11.95 -45.32 9.61
N PHE A 430 10.87 -45.35 10.39
CA PHE A 430 9.52 -45.39 9.85
C PHE A 430 9.17 -44.00 9.29
N LEU A 431 8.62 -43.97 8.09
CA LEU A 431 8.12 -42.76 7.45
C LEU A 431 6.75 -42.37 8.03
N ARG A 432 5.89 -43.38 8.24
CA ARG A 432 4.50 -43.31 8.76
C ARG A 432 3.86 -44.71 8.81
N ASP A 433 2.71 -44.83 9.47
CA ASP A 433 2.00 -46.12 9.69
C ASP A 433 1.22 -46.61 8.44
N GLU A 434 0.41 -45.73 7.84
CA GLU A 434 -0.09 -45.86 6.45
C GLU A 434 1.08 -45.52 5.50
N GLY A 435 1.26 -46.15 4.34
CA GLY A 435 2.41 -45.84 3.47
C GLY A 435 2.35 -44.51 2.69
N TRP A 436 3.43 -44.23 1.97
CA TRP A 436 3.55 -43.21 0.92
C TRP A 436 3.57 -43.86 -0.47
N ASN A 437 2.90 -43.23 -1.44
CA ASN A 437 3.09 -43.56 -2.85
C ASN A 437 4.35 -42.86 -3.39
N LEU A 438 5.47 -43.58 -3.38
CA LEU A 438 6.76 -43.17 -3.93
C LEU A 438 6.96 -43.62 -5.39
N SER A 439 5.92 -44.00 -6.14
CA SER A 439 6.02 -44.38 -7.57
C SER A 439 6.67 -43.32 -8.49
N THR A 440 6.82 -42.11 -7.96
CA THR A 440 7.32 -40.89 -8.60
C THR A 440 8.71 -40.46 -8.13
N LEU A 441 9.32 -41.22 -7.22
CA LEU A 441 10.69 -41.05 -6.73
C LEU A 441 11.70 -41.10 -7.89
N ASP A 442 12.56 -40.10 -8.00
CA ASP A 442 13.71 -40.11 -8.92
C ASP A 442 14.88 -40.88 -8.28
N SER A 443 15.36 -40.40 -7.14
CA SER A 443 16.54 -40.95 -6.48
C SER A 443 16.59 -40.64 -4.98
N ILE A 444 17.29 -41.52 -4.26
CA ILE A 444 17.75 -41.31 -2.88
C ILE A 444 19.22 -40.93 -2.97
N SER A 445 19.62 -39.82 -2.33
CA SER A 445 21.04 -39.51 -2.11
C SER A 445 21.36 -39.37 -0.64
N PHE A 446 22.58 -39.77 -0.28
CA PHE A 446 23.08 -39.69 1.09
C PHE A 446 24.61 -39.60 1.07
N TYR A 447 25.19 -39.06 2.14
CA TYR A 447 26.63 -39.15 2.38
C TYR A 447 26.90 -40.29 3.36
N ALA A 448 27.93 -41.09 3.07
CA ALA A 448 28.41 -42.13 3.98
C ALA A 448 29.94 -42.21 4.01
N LYS A 449 30.44 -42.76 5.12
CA LYS A 449 31.85 -43.04 5.42
C LYS A 449 31.88 -44.25 6.34
N GLY A 450 32.91 -45.09 6.31
CA GLY A 450 33.02 -46.23 7.23
C GLY A 450 33.74 -47.45 6.68
N SER A 451 33.38 -48.60 7.23
CA SER A 451 34.00 -49.90 6.95
C SER A 451 32.96 -50.90 6.43
N GLY A 452 33.36 -51.73 5.47
CA GLY A 452 32.48 -52.73 4.86
C GLY A 452 31.62 -52.17 3.74
N GLN A 453 30.36 -52.59 3.68
CA GLN A 453 29.44 -52.28 2.58
C GLN A 453 28.11 -51.75 3.10
N ILE A 454 27.51 -50.81 2.36
CA ILE A 454 26.18 -50.24 2.62
C ILE A 454 25.23 -50.50 1.44
N ARG A 455 23.94 -50.65 1.73
CA ARG A 455 22.87 -50.48 0.73
C ARG A 455 21.69 -49.72 1.34
N VAL A 456 20.95 -49.01 0.49
CA VAL A 456 19.66 -48.42 0.88
C VAL A 456 18.53 -49.40 0.55
N SER A 457 17.44 -49.31 1.30
CA SER A 457 16.25 -50.15 1.14
C SER A 457 15.00 -49.36 1.48
N LEU A 458 13.98 -49.52 0.65
CA LEU A 458 12.61 -49.13 0.95
C LEU A 458 11.81 -50.39 1.27
N GLU A 459 10.87 -50.30 2.22
CA GLU A 459 10.06 -51.43 2.70
C GLU A 459 8.62 -50.98 3.03
N ASN A 460 7.69 -51.94 3.06
CA ASN A 460 6.33 -51.77 3.63
C ASN A 460 6.11 -52.67 4.86
N TRP A 461 7.19 -53.02 5.55
CA TRP A 461 7.21 -54.05 6.59
C TRP A 461 6.25 -53.69 7.74
N THR A 462 5.38 -54.64 8.07
CA THR A 462 4.76 -54.77 9.39
C THR A 462 4.93 -56.20 9.88
N ARG A 463 4.81 -56.42 11.19
CA ARG A 463 4.88 -57.76 11.78
C ARG A 463 3.84 -58.71 11.19
N GLU A 464 2.65 -58.19 10.86
CA GLU A 464 1.55 -58.92 10.23
C GLU A 464 1.92 -59.29 8.78
N SER A 465 2.53 -58.36 8.03
CA SER A 465 3.03 -58.63 6.68
C SER A 465 4.13 -59.70 6.67
N GLU A 466 5.02 -59.71 7.67
CA GLU A 466 6.09 -60.69 7.80
C GLU A 466 5.54 -62.09 8.11
N VAL A 467 4.65 -62.19 9.11
CA VAL A 467 3.96 -63.45 9.47
C VAL A 467 3.11 -63.98 8.32
N ALA A 468 2.56 -63.12 7.47
CA ALA A 468 1.83 -63.51 6.25
C ALA A 468 2.73 -63.84 5.04
N GLY A 469 4.04 -63.58 5.11
CA GLY A 469 4.95 -63.72 3.96
C GLY A 469 4.75 -62.65 2.86
N LEU A 470 4.12 -61.53 3.20
CA LEU A 470 3.72 -60.43 2.30
C LEU A 470 4.59 -59.16 2.42
N SER A 471 5.61 -59.15 3.29
CA SER A 471 6.53 -58.01 3.43
C SER A 471 7.29 -57.76 2.12
N LEU A 472 7.17 -56.56 1.58
CA LEU A 472 7.82 -56.13 0.34
C LEU A 472 9.05 -55.26 0.63
N LYS A 473 10.03 -55.35 -0.26
CA LYS A 473 11.34 -54.70 -0.17
C LYS A 473 11.85 -54.38 -1.56
N ALA A 474 12.41 -53.18 -1.71
CA ALA A 474 13.21 -52.79 -2.86
C ALA A 474 14.51 -52.17 -2.34
N ALA A 475 15.60 -52.92 -2.43
CA ALA A 475 16.92 -52.52 -1.93
C ALA A 475 17.94 -52.40 -3.08
N SER A 476 18.91 -51.50 -2.91
CA SER A 476 20.00 -51.34 -3.88
C SER A 476 20.98 -52.52 -3.84
N GLU A 477 21.84 -52.59 -4.85
CA GLU A 477 23.13 -53.28 -4.70
C GLU A 477 23.88 -52.78 -3.46
N TRP A 478 24.69 -53.68 -2.89
CA TRP A 478 25.70 -53.33 -1.89
C TRP A 478 26.83 -52.52 -2.53
N LYS A 479 27.15 -51.35 -1.98
CA LYS A 479 28.26 -50.50 -2.39
C LYS A 479 29.29 -50.41 -1.26
N ASP A 480 30.57 -50.41 -1.58
CA ASP A 480 31.64 -50.35 -0.58
C ASP A 480 31.70 -48.98 0.10
N LEU A 481 31.95 -48.98 1.42
CA LEU A 481 32.18 -47.79 2.22
C LEU A 481 33.65 -47.39 2.19
N ASN A 482 33.92 -46.09 2.03
CA ASN A 482 35.25 -45.52 2.18
C ASN A 482 35.48 -45.10 3.64
N SER A 483 36.53 -45.62 4.28
CA SER A 483 36.85 -45.30 5.68
C SER A 483 37.60 -43.98 5.85
N GLN A 484 38.24 -43.49 4.79
CA GLN A 484 39.14 -42.32 4.81
C GLN A 484 38.48 -41.03 4.31
N LYS A 485 37.29 -41.12 3.70
CA LYS A 485 36.64 -39.96 3.06
C LYS A 485 35.13 -40.12 2.98
N TRP A 486 34.41 -39.06 3.32
CA TRP A 486 32.98 -38.94 3.00
C TRP A 486 32.69 -39.04 1.50
N THR A 487 31.81 -39.98 1.14
CA THR A 487 31.40 -40.26 -0.23
C THR A 487 29.90 -40.01 -0.37
N ARG A 488 29.48 -39.27 -1.42
CA ARG A 488 28.06 -39.16 -1.76
C ARG A 488 27.66 -40.37 -2.59
N TYR A 489 26.63 -41.06 -2.13
CA TYR A 489 25.96 -42.12 -2.87
C TYR A 489 24.65 -41.55 -3.44
N VAL A 490 24.30 -42.00 -4.64
CA VAL A 490 23.01 -41.73 -5.28
C VAL A 490 22.50 -43.08 -5.78
N VAL A 491 21.25 -43.39 -5.47
CA VAL A 491 20.56 -44.62 -5.85
C VAL A 491 19.24 -44.20 -6.47
N LYS A 492 19.04 -44.50 -7.74
CA LYS A 492 17.77 -44.24 -8.43
C LYS A 492 16.71 -45.27 -8.08
N TYR A 493 15.45 -44.99 -8.41
CA TYR A 493 14.39 -45.98 -8.27
C TYR A 493 14.64 -47.27 -9.08
N ASP A 494 15.34 -47.19 -10.22
CA ASP A 494 15.67 -48.34 -11.07
C ASP A 494 16.91 -49.13 -10.59
N ASP A 495 17.69 -48.59 -9.64
CA ASP A 495 18.76 -49.32 -8.92
C ASP A 495 18.22 -50.20 -7.77
N LEU A 496 16.95 -50.04 -7.36
CA LEU A 496 16.34 -50.73 -6.20
C LEU A 496 15.92 -52.17 -6.51
N CYS A 497 16.88 -52.99 -6.96
CA CYS A 497 16.59 -54.28 -7.59
C CYS A 497 16.31 -55.46 -6.65
N TYR A 498 16.64 -55.40 -5.36
CA TYR A 498 16.65 -56.58 -4.48
C TYR A 498 15.37 -56.72 -3.65
N THR A 499 14.73 -57.89 -3.73
CA THR A 499 13.51 -58.22 -2.96
C THR A 499 13.80 -58.61 -1.50
N ALA A 500 12.74 -58.93 -0.74
CA ALA A 500 12.85 -59.44 0.64
C ALA A 500 13.64 -60.76 0.74
N GLN A 501 13.74 -61.53 -0.35
CA GLN A 501 14.50 -62.78 -0.45
C GLN A 501 15.91 -62.59 -1.04
N ASP A 502 16.39 -61.33 -1.11
CA ASP A 502 17.66 -60.92 -1.73
C ASP A 502 17.81 -61.29 -3.22
N VAL A 503 16.69 -61.54 -3.91
CA VAL A 503 16.66 -61.83 -5.35
C VAL A 503 16.67 -60.52 -6.13
N SER A 504 17.59 -60.39 -7.09
CA SER A 504 17.65 -59.21 -7.98
C SER A 504 16.62 -59.30 -9.11
N ASN A 505 15.61 -58.45 -9.06
CA ASN A 505 14.66 -58.17 -10.14
C ASN A 505 14.05 -56.77 -9.96
N CYS A 506 14.64 -55.77 -10.61
CA CYS A 506 14.26 -54.36 -10.50
C CYS A 506 12.78 -54.09 -10.86
N TYR A 507 12.22 -54.83 -11.82
CA TYR A 507 10.81 -54.69 -12.16
C TYR A 507 9.89 -55.14 -11.02
N ILE A 508 10.15 -56.31 -10.42
CA ILE A 508 9.32 -56.87 -9.34
C ILE A 508 9.53 -56.10 -8.03
N ALA A 509 10.79 -55.88 -7.63
CA ALA A 509 11.13 -55.23 -6.37
C ALA A 509 10.49 -53.84 -6.26
N TRP A 510 10.66 -52.99 -7.28
CA TRP A 510 10.10 -51.66 -7.27
C TRP A 510 8.57 -51.62 -7.49
N ASN A 511 8.05 -52.27 -8.53
CA ASN A 511 6.62 -52.12 -8.88
C ASN A 511 5.64 -52.81 -7.93
N THR A 512 6.10 -53.71 -7.06
CA THR A 512 5.25 -54.26 -5.98
C THR A 512 5.17 -53.34 -4.77
N LEU A 513 6.25 -52.60 -4.46
CA LEU A 513 6.40 -51.84 -3.23
C LEU A 513 6.00 -50.35 -3.36
N LYS A 514 6.31 -49.72 -4.51
CA LYS A 514 6.36 -48.25 -4.67
C LYS A 514 5.11 -47.47 -4.22
N ASP A 515 3.94 -48.11 -4.23
CA ASP A 515 2.65 -47.47 -3.93
C ASP A 515 2.27 -47.49 -2.42
N ASP A 516 3.05 -48.18 -1.57
CA ASP A 516 2.82 -48.32 -0.11
C ASP A 516 4.14 -48.33 0.70
N VAL A 517 5.05 -47.38 0.47
CA VAL A 517 6.34 -47.34 1.18
C VAL A 517 6.20 -46.79 2.59
N ARG A 518 6.64 -47.55 3.61
CA ARG A 518 6.49 -47.21 5.04
C ARG A 518 7.82 -47.01 5.77
N GLN A 519 8.92 -47.56 5.27
CA GLN A 519 10.25 -47.38 5.88
C GLN A 519 11.35 -47.03 4.88
N LEU A 520 12.36 -46.33 5.39
CA LEU A 520 13.65 -46.10 4.75
C LEU A 520 14.76 -46.67 5.64
N HIS A 521 15.50 -47.65 5.13
CA HIS A 521 16.59 -48.33 5.85
C HIS A 521 17.91 -48.28 5.10
N PHE A 522 18.99 -48.27 5.87
CA PHE A 522 20.36 -48.44 5.44
C PHE A 522 20.91 -49.71 6.09
N PHE A 523 21.13 -50.73 5.28
CA PHE A 523 21.72 -52.01 5.69
C PHE A 523 23.23 -51.95 5.53
N VAL A 524 23.98 -52.43 6.53
CA VAL A 524 25.45 -52.40 6.55
C VAL A 524 26.03 -53.75 6.97
N ARG A 525 27.03 -54.23 6.22
CA ARG A 525 27.70 -55.54 6.44
C ARG A 525 29.22 -55.46 6.28
N ASN A 526 29.93 -56.53 6.62
CA ASN A 526 31.39 -56.71 6.38
C ASN A 526 32.29 -55.60 6.95
N GLY A 527 31.95 -55.03 8.11
CA GLY A 527 32.69 -53.94 8.76
C GLY A 527 32.44 -53.89 10.27
N THR A 528 32.85 -52.79 10.91
CA THR A 528 32.70 -52.55 12.36
C THR A 528 32.10 -51.18 12.71
N GLU A 529 32.16 -50.21 11.80
CA GLU A 529 31.51 -48.91 11.96
C GLU A 529 31.20 -48.20 10.64
N PHE A 530 30.18 -47.33 10.69
CA PHE A 530 29.79 -46.45 9.60
C PHE A 530 29.14 -45.16 10.10
N TYR A 531 29.13 -44.16 9.23
CA TYR A 531 28.56 -42.83 9.43
C TYR A 531 27.57 -42.51 8.31
N LEU A 532 26.51 -41.75 8.61
CA LEU A 532 25.52 -41.27 7.64
C LEU A 532 25.18 -39.79 7.86
N ASP A 533 24.94 -39.08 6.75
CA ASP A 533 24.56 -37.66 6.71
C ASP A 533 23.79 -37.29 5.42
N ASP A 534 23.12 -36.13 5.41
CA ASP A 534 22.46 -35.48 4.26
C ASP A 534 21.64 -36.44 3.38
N ILE A 535 20.64 -37.08 3.99
CA ILE A 535 19.75 -38.04 3.35
C ILE A 535 18.58 -37.29 2.70
N VAL A 536 18.49 -37.36 1.37
CA VAL A 536 17.56 -36.60 0.53
C VAL A 536 16.84 -37.52 -0.46
N LEU A 537 15.52 -37.39 -0.57
CA LEU A 537 14.68 -38.05 -1.58
C LEU A 537 14.27 -37.02 -2.64
N TYR A 538 14.64 -37.25 -3.90
CA TYR A 538 14.27 -36.42 -5.05
C TYR A 538 13.02 -36.98 -5.75
N GLY A 539 12.15 -36.11 -6.25
CA GLY A 539 10.83 -36.46 -6.80
C GLY A 539 9.73 -36.58 -5.75
N ALA A 540 10.04 -36.34 -4.47
CA ALA A 540 9.12 -36.50 -3.35
C ALA A 540 8.90 -35.19 -2.56
N LEU A 541 7.71 -35.05 -1.97
CA LEU A 541 7.32 -33.95 -1.09
C LEU A 541 6.24 -34.45 -0.12
N PHE A 542 6.58 -34.53 1.16
CA PHE A 542 5.69 -34.94 2.24
C PHE A 542 6.19 -34.42 3.60
#